data_AF-K9VT86-F1
#
_entry.id   AF-K9VT86-F1
#
_cell.length_a   1.000
_cell.length_b   1.000
_cell.length_c   1.000
_cell.angle_alpha   90.00
_cell.angle_beta   90.00
_cell.angle_gamma   90.00
#
_symmetry.space_group_name_H-M   'P 1'
#
loop_
_entity.id
_entity.type
_entity.pdbx_description
1 polymer ?
#
loop_
_entity_poly.entity_id
_entity_poly.type
_entity_poly.pdbx_seq_one_letter_code
_entity_poly.pdbx_strand_id
1 'polypeptide(L)'
;MLEPEKLPPYVVADLYRRRWRIEEAFNIVKRLLDLSYLWTGSINGIKLQIWATWLFYAVLVDLGDAVADELALPFEQISLEMIYRGLYHFTMAHHQGKATEPIKYFADPQNRDLGIIKQQRKPNVKLIIAPFPEKQRGSDQFFFKNSPKAS
;
A
#
# COMPACT_ATOMS: atom_id res chain seq x y z
N MET A 1 -5.70 -27.82 0.51
CA MET A 1 -5.21 -27.95 -0.88
C MET A 1 -6.31 -27.36 -1.76
N LEU A 2 -6.11 -26.21 -2.39
CA LEU A 2 -7.14 -25.58 -3.23
C LEU A 2 -7.09 -26.24 -4.62
N GLU A 3 -8.20 -26.83 -5.05
CA GLU A 3 -8.35 -27.48 -6.37
C GLU A 3 -8.29 -26.44 -7.50
N PRO A 4 -7.31 -26.51 -8.42
CA PRO A 4 -7.09 -25.51 -9.47
C PRO A 4 -8.15 -25.47 -10.58
N GLU A 5 -9.15 -26.36 -10.56
CA GLU A 5 -10.18 -26.46 -11.61
C GLU A 5 -11.43 -25.57 -11.41
N LYS A 6 -11.57 -24.88 -10.27
CA LYS A 6 -12.83 -24.17 -9.93
C LYS A 6 -12.79 -22.65 -10.05
N LEU A 7 -11.65 -22.03 -10.39
CA LEU A 7 -11.52 -20.56 -10.41
C LEU A 7 -10.99 -20.06 -11.76
N PRO A 8 -11.64 -19.06 -12.38
CA PRO A 8 -11.13 -18.43 -13.58
C PRO A 8 -9.70 -17.89 -13.38
N PRO A 9 -8.82 -17.93 -14.41
CA PRO A 9 -7.41 -17.54 -14.29
C PRO A 9 -7.18 -16.15 -13.69
N TYR A 10 -8.08 -15.19 -13.91
CA TYR A 10 -7.99 -13.85 -13.34
C TYR A 10 -8.20 -13.82 -11.81
N VAL A 11 -9.05 -14.71 -11.27
CA VAL A 11 -9.30 -14.81 -9.82
C VAL A 11 -8.10 -15.42 -9.11
N VAL A 12 -7.46 -16.41 -9.73
CA VAL A 12 -6.22 -17.00 -9.22
C VAL A 12 -5.10 -15.96 -9.19
N ALA A 13 -4.97 -15.15 -10.24
CA ALA A 13 -4.00 -14.06 -10.29
C ALA A 13 -4.25 -13.00 -9.20
N ASP A 14 -5.51 -12.64 -8.93
CA ASP A 14 -5.87 -11.71 -7.85
C ASP A 14 -5.58 -12.28 -6.45
N LEU A 15 -5.95 -13.54 -6.21
CA LEU A 15 -5.63 -14.25 -4.97
C LEU A 15 -4.11 -14.34 -4.75
N TYR A 16 -3.36 -14.64 -5.80
CA TYR A 16 -1.91 -14.72 -5.72
C TYR A 16 -1.28 -13.35 -5.48
N ARG A 17 -1.85 -12.28 -6.03
CA ARG A 17 -1.42 -10.90 -5.74
C ARG A 17 -1.56 -10.56 -4.26
N ARG A 18 -2.60 -11.08 -3.57
CA ARG A 18 -2.78 -10.89 -2.12
C ARG A 18 -1.68 -11.55 -1.28
N ARG A 19 -0.95 -12.55 -1.81
CA ARG A 19 0.21 -13.15 -1.12
C ARG A 19 1.24 -12.08 -0.77
N TRP A 20 1.48 -11.12 -1.66
CA TRP A 20 2.49 -10.08 -1.45
C TRP A 20 2.13 -9.12 -0.31
N ARG A 21 0.83 -8.97 0.02
CA ARG A 21 0.38 -8.11 1.14
C ARG A 21 0.99 -8.51 2.48
N ILE A 22 1.28 -9.79 2.68
CA ILE A 22 1.93 -10.25 3.91
C ILE A 22 3.37 -9.75 4.00
N GLU A 23 4.07 -9.67 2.87
CA GLU A 23 5.45 -9.18 2.82
C GLU A 23 5.50 -7.68 3.09
N GLU A 24 4.54 -6.92 2.55
CA GLU A 24 4.36 -5.51 2.86
C GLU A 24 4.09 -5.30 4.35
N ALA A 25 3.18 -6.07 4.96
CA ALA A 25 2.90 -6.01 6.39
C ALA A 25 4.16 -6.26 7.23
N PHE A 26 4.90 -7.35 6.93
CA PHE A 26 6.14 -7.66 7.62
C PHE A 26 7.22 -6.60 7.42
N ASN A 27 7.28 -5.97 6.24
CA ASN A 27 8.20 -4.89 5.97
C ASN A 27 7.86 -3.64 6.80
N ILE A 28 6.59 -3.24 6.85
CA ILE A 28 6.11 -2.12 7.67
C ILE A 28 6.44 -2.38 9.15
N VAL A 29 6.05 -3.54 9.68
CA VAL A 29 6.29 -3.88 11.09
C VAL A 29 7.79 -3.86 11.44
N LYS A 30 8.65 -4.40 10.57
CA LYS A 30 10.09 -4.49 10.85
C LYS A 30 10.86 -3.19 10.62
N ARG A 31 10.49 -2.40 9.61
CA ARG A 31 11.24 -1.22 9.17
C ARG A 31 10.62 0.09 9.62
N LEU A 32 9.31 0.23 9.52
CA LEU A 32 8.62 1.46 9.92
C LEU A 32 8.38 1.48 11.43
N LEU A 33 7.90 0.36 12.00
CA LEU A 33 7.60 0.24 13.42
C LEU A 33 8.78 -0.29 14.25
N ASP A 34 9.94 -0.41 13.63
CA ASP A 34 11.23 -0.71 14.24
C ASP A 34 11.31 -2.03 15.04
N LEU A 35 10.45 -3.02 14.74
CA LEU A 35 10.49 -4.33 15.42
C LEU A 35 11.82 -5.09 15.21
N SER A 36 12.64 -4.67 14.24
CA SER A 36 13.97 -5.25 14.02
C SER A 36 14.91 -5.00 15.20
N TYR A 37 14.65 -3.99 16.05
CA TYR A 37 15.46 -3.67 17.22
C TYR A 37 14.67 -3.99 18.49
N LEU A 38 15.11 -5.01 19.20
CA LEU A 38 14.51 -5.40 20.49
C LEU A 38 15.10 -4.56 21.62
N TRP A 39 14.22 -4.01 22.46
CA TRP A 39 14.61 -3.08 23.53
C TRP A 39 15.02 -3.79 24.82
N THR A 40 14.69 -5.07 24.96
CA THR A 40 14.89 -5.86 26.18
C THR A 40 15.25 -7.31 25.85
N GLY A 41 16.14 -7.90 26.66
CA GLY A 41 16.54 -9.32 26.53
C GLY A 41 15.61 -10.30 27.27
N SER A 42 14.63 -9.81 28.04
CA SER A 42 13.69 -10.67 28.75
C SER A 42 12.62 -11.23 27.81
N ILE A 43 12.26 -12.51 27.95
CA ILE A 43 11.25 -13.14 27.08
C ILE A 43 9.89 -12.44 27.16
N ASN A 44 9.48 -11.98 28.35
CA ASN A 44 8.23 -11.27 28.53
C ASN A 44 8.24 -9.90 27.87
N GLY A 45 9.35 -9.17 27.97
CA GLY A 45 9.51 -7.89 27.32
C GLY A 45 9.54 -8.02 25.79
N ILE A 46 10.20 -9.05 25.24
CA ILE A 46 10.18 -9.35 23.80
C ILE A 46 8.76 -9.65 23.33
N LYS A 47 8.01 -10.50 24.07
CA LYS A 47 6.61 -10.80 23.77
C LYS A 47 5.75 -9.53 23.76
N LEU A 48 5.91 -8.67 24.77
CA LEU A 48 5.18 -7.42 24.87
C LEU A 48 5.47 -6.51 23.68
N GLN A 49 6.74 -6.35 23.31
CA GLN A 49 7.13 -5.55 22.16
C GLN A 49 6.49 -6.07 20.87
N ILE A 50 6.56 -7.37 20.60
CA ILE A 50 5.93 -7.99 19.42
C ILE A 50 4.43 -7.70 19.40
N TRP A 51 3.73 -7.98 20.49
CA TRP A 51 2.27 -7.78 20.56
C TRP A 51 1.88 -6.31 20.43
N ALA A 52 2.59 -5.40 21.09
CA ALA A 52 2.35 -3.97 20.98
C ALA A 52 2.56 -3.47 19.55
N THR A 53 3.62 -3.90 18.87
CA THR A 53 3.86 -3.50 17.49
C THR A 53 2.78 -4.01 16.54
N TRP A 54 2.34 -5.27 16.71
CA TRP A 54 1.24 -5.81 15.89
C TRP A 54 -0.09 -5.11 16.15
N LEU A 55 -0.39 -4.78 17.42
CA LEU A 55 -1.57 -4.00 17.77
C LEU A 55 -1.52 -2.61 17.12
N PHE A 56 -0.38 -1.93 17.21
CA PHE A 56 -0.22 -0.62 16.60
C PHE A 56 -0.31 -0.67 15.06
N TYR A 57 0.24 -1.71 14.44
CA TYR A 57 0.07 -1.96 13.01
C TYR A 57 -1.40 -2.10 12.63
N ALA A 58 -2.20 -2.84 13.41
CA ALA A 58 -3.64 -2.98 13.16
C ALA A 58 -4.37 -1.63 13.23
N VAL A 59 -4.06 -0.81 14.24
CA VAL A 59 -4.63 0.54 14.37
C VAL A 59 -4.24 1.44 13.19
N LEU A 60 -3.01 1.35 12.70
CA LEU A 60 -2.59 2.10 11.51
C LEU A 60 -3.31 1.65 10.23
N VAL A 61 -3.57 0.34 10.09
CA VAL A 61 -4.35 -0.18 8.97
C VAL A 61 -5.78 0.33 9.02
N ASP A 62 -6.45 0.26 10.17
CA ASP A 62 -7.81 0.79 10.36
C ASP A 62 -7.88 2.29 10.05
N LEU A 63 -6.91 3.07 10.53
CA LEU A 63 -6.84 4.50 10.22
C LEU A 63 -6.63 4.74 8.73
N GLY A 64 -5.77 3.96 8.08
CA GLY A 64 -5.55 4.06 6.64
C GLY A 64 -6.79 3.71 5.83
N ASP A 65 -7.58 2.73 6.26
CA ASP A 65 -8.84 2.34 5.64
C ASP A 65 -9.89 3.45 5.78
N ALA A 66 -10.06 4.00 6.98
CA ALA A 66 -10.97 5.12 7.22
C ALA A 66 -10.60 6.38 6.41
N VAL A 67 -9.30 6.66 6.24
CA VAL A 67 -8.83 7.76 5.37
C VAL A 67 -9.06 7.44 3.88
N ALA A 68 -8.93 6.18 3.47
CA ALA A 68 -9.22 5.75 2.11
C ALA A 68 -10.71 5.96 1.78
N ASP A 69 -11.59 5.56 2.70
CA ASP A 69 -13.04 5.73 2.61
C ASP A 69 -13.42 7.21 2.52
N GLU A 70 -12.85 8.06 3.40
CA GLU A 70 -13.10 9.51 3.40
C GLU A 70 -12.65 10.17 2.07
N LEU A 71 -11.55 9.69 1.49
CA LEU A 71 -11.04 10.16 0.20
C LEU A 71 -11.74 9.51 -1.02
N ALA A 72 -12.62 8.52 -0.80
CA ALA A 72 -13.19 7.67 -1.84
C ALA A 72 -12.14 7.05 -2.78
N LEU A 73 -10.99 6.66 -2.22
CA LEU A 73 -9.89 6.01 -2.94
C LEU A 73 -9.69 4.58 -2.45
N PRO A 74 -9.25 3.65 -3.31
CA PRO A 74 -8.90 2.31 -2.86
C PRO A 74 -7.68 2.35 -1.94
N PHE A 75 -7.70 1.51 -0.90
CA PHE A 75 -6.66 1.44 0.14
C PHE A 75 -5.23 1.29 -0.41
N GLU A 76 -5.04 0.61 -1.55
CA GLU A 76 -3.72 0.45 -2.16
C GLU A 76 -3.07 1.80 -2.54
N GLN A 77 -3.87 2.84 -2.77
CA GLN A 77 -3.40 4.20 -3.06
C GLN A 77 -3.00 4.98 -1.80
N ILE A 78 -3.30 4.48 -0.60
CA ILE A 78 -2.95 5.13 0.65
C ILE A 78 -1.61 4.60 1.17
N SER A 79 -0.75 5.52 1.60
CA SER A 79 0.56 5.22 2.17
C SER A 79 0.50 5.19 3.70
N LEU A 80 0.51 3.98 4.29
CA LEU A 80 0.58 3.83 5.75
C LEU A 80 1.83 4.46 6.35
N GLU A 81 2.96 4.43 5.63
CA GLU A 81 4.19 5.08 6.05
C GLU A 81 3.99 6.59 6.25
N MET A 82 3.31 7.23 5.30
CA MET A 82 3.08 8.67 5.38
C MET A 82 1.99 9.02 6.39
N ILE A 83 1.00 8.15 6.63
CA ILE A 83 0.08 8.31 7.75
C ILE A 83 0.85 8.27 9.08
N TYR A 84 1.69 7.25 9.28
CA TYR A 84 2.49 7.12 10.50
C TYR A 84 3.38 8.36 10.74
N ARG A 85 4.10 8.83 9.71
CA ARG A 85 4.89 10.06 9.80
C ARG A 85 4.02 11.31 10.01
N GLY A 86 2.85 11.33 9.38
CA GLY A 86 1.85 12.39 9.48
C GLY A 86 1.21 12.52 10.86
N LEU A 87 1.20 11.46 11.68
CA LEU A 87 0.67 11.50 13.05
C LEU A 87 1.34 12.59 13.88
N TYR A 88 2.66 12.78 13.73
CA TYR A 88 3.36 13.87 14.42
C TYR A 88 2.78 15.25 14.08
N HIS A 89 2.53 15.51 12.79
CA HIS A 89 1.96 16.76 12.31
C HIS A 89 0.52 16.95 12.79
N PHE A 90 -0.28 15.88 12.78
CA PHE A 90 -1.63 15.90 13.34
C PHE A 90 -1.62 16.22 14.84
N THR A 91 -0.79 15.54 15.64
CA THR A 91 -0.69 15.78 17.08
C THR A 91 -0.30 17.22 17.37
N MET A 92 0.66 17.78 16.63
CA MET A 92 1.04 19.20 16.74
C MET A 92 -0.11 20.15 16.37
N ALA A 93 -0.81 19.89 15.27
CA ALA A 93 -1.98 20.68 14.87
C ALA A 93 -3.12 20.60 15.91
N HIS A 94 -3.32 19.43 16.51
CA HIS A 94 -4.30 19.21 17.56
C HIS A 94 -3.98 19.99 18.83
N HIS A 95 -2.73 19.96 19.29
CA HIS A 95 -2.31 20.77 20.43
C HIS A 95 -2.45 22.28 20.18
N GLN A 96 -2.34 22.73 18.92
CA GLN A 96 -2.57 24.11 18.52
C GLN A 96 -4.05 24.46 18.30
N GLY A 97 -4.97 23.52 18.49
CA GLY A 97 -6.41 23.70 18.26
C GLY A 97 -6.80 23.84 16.79
N LYS A 98 -5.90 23.49 15.86
CA LYS A 98 -6.11 23.61 14.41
C LYS A 98 -6.81 22.41 13.80
N ALA A 99 -6.72 21.24 14.43
CA ALA A 99 -7.33 20.00 13.96
C ALA A 99 -7.84 19.19 15.16
N THR A 100 -8.99 18.54 15.04
CA THR A 100 -9.56 17.72 16.11
C THR A 100 -9.66 16.25 15.70
N GLU A 101 -10.00 16.00 14.45
CA GLU A 101 -10.24 14.66 13.93
C GLU A 101 -9.10 14.23 12.98
N PRO A 102 -8.44 13.07 13.22
CA PRO A 102 -7.31 12.64 12.41
C PRO A 102 -7.71 12.28 10.97
N ILE A 103 -8.88 11.65 10.78
CA ILE A 103 -9.36 11.23 9.46
C ILE A 103 -9.56 12.46 8.56
N LYS A 104 -10.31 13.45 9.04
CA LYS A 104 -10.51 14.72 8.32
C LYS A 104 -9.21 15.46 8.06
N TYR A 105 -8.30 15.48 9.03
CA TYR A 105 -7.01 16.12 8.87
C TYR A 105 -6.19 15.51 7.73
N PHE A 106 -6.15 14.18 7.64
CA PHE A 106 -5.41 13.48 6.59
C PHE A 106 -6.12 13.48 5.23
N ALA A 107 -7.45 13.61 5.21
CA ALA A 107 -8.22 13.74 3.98
C ALA A 107 -8.27 15.18 3.43
N ASP A 108 -7.90 16.19 4.24
CA ASP A 108 -7.98 17.59 3.85
C ASP A 108 -7.06 17.91 2.64
N PRO A 109 -7.59 18.52 1.56
CA PRO A 109 -6.80 18.98 0.42
C PRO A 109 -5.62 19.89 0.80
N GLN A 110 -5.70 20.62 1.91
CA GLN A 110 -4.64 21.51 2.39
C GLN A 110 -3.41 20.75 2.88
N ASN A 111 -3.58 19.51 3.37
CA ASN A 111 -2.52 18.67 3.92
C ASN A 111 -2.01 17.62 2.92
N ARG A 112 -2.22 17.84 1.62
CA ARG A 112 -1.76 16.94 0.54
C ARG A 112 -0.24 16.81 0.47
N ASP A 113 0.49 17.79 0.99
CA ASP A 113 1.95 17.79 1.11
C ASP A 113 2.48 16.66 2.00
N LEU A 114 1.64 16.12 2.89
CA LEU A 114 1.96 14.92 3.68
C LEU A 114 2.15 13.66 2.83
N GLY A 115 1.84 13.67 1.53
CA GLY A 115 2.16 12.55 0.62
C GLY A 115 1.40 11.26 0.92
N ILE A 116 0.22 11.35 1.54
CA ILE A 116 -0.60 10.20 1.94
C ILE A 116 -1.09 9.40 0.73
N ILE A 117 -1.47 10.11 -0.34
CA ILE A 117 -1.88 9.49 -1.60
C ILE A 117 -0.62 9.15 -2.39
N LYS A 118 -0.42 7.86 -2.67
CA LYS A 118 0.70 7.37 -3.46
C LYS A 118 0.61 7.88 -4.89
N GLN A 119 1.75 8.29 -5.44
CA GLN A 119 1.84 8.64 -6.84
C GLN A 119 1.63 7.39 -7.72
N GLN A 120 0.69 7.47 -8.67
CA GLN A 120 0.49 6.41 -9.66
C GLN A 120 1.73 6.29 -10.54
N ARG A 121 2.37 5.12 -10.51
CA ARG A 121 3.52 4.84 -11.38
C ARG A 121 3.06 4.78 -12.82
N LYS A 122 3.80 5.41 -13.73
CA LYS A 122 3.55 5.31 -15.18
C LYS A 122 3.46 3.83 -15.58
N PRO A 123 2.43 3.41 -16.34
CA PRO A 123 2.28 2.01 -16.73
C PRO A 123 3.52 1.56 -17.50
N ASN A 124 4.10 0.42 -17.09
CA ASN A 124 5.22 -0.16 -17.80
C ASN A 124 4.72 -0.61 -19.18
N VAL A 125 5.16 0.10 -20.21
CA VAL A 125 4.85 -0.26 -21.59
C VAL A 125 5.56 -1.58 -21.88
N LYS A 126 4.81 -2.68 -21.90
CA LYS A 126 5.35 -3.99 -22.26
C LYS A 126 5.87 -3.92 -23.70
N LEU A 127 7.18 -3.95 -23.85
CA LEU A 127 7.82 -4.21 -25.13
C LEU A 127 7.28 -5.56 -25.64
N ILE A 128 6.79 -5.59 -26.88
CA ILE A 128 6.35 -6.81 -27.52
C ILE A 128 7.60 -7.64 -27.82
N ILE A 129 7.98 -8.48 -26.86
CA ILE A 129 8.98 -9.53 -27.10
C ILE A 129 8.19 -10.73 -27.63
N ALA A 130 7.82 -10.67 -28.91
CA ALA A 130 7.22 -11.83 -29.56
C ALA A 130 8.28 -12.95 -29.63
N PRO A 131 7.92 -14.21 -29.34
CA PRO A 131 8.87 -15.33 -29.40
C PRO A 131 9.44 -15.58 -30.81
N PHE A 132 8.87 -14.94 -31.84
CA PHE A 132 9.29 -15.03 -33.24
C PHE A 132 9.35 -13.62 -33.89
N PRO A 133 10.42 -12.85 -33.69
CA PRO A 133 10.53 -11.46 -34.17
C PRO A 133 10.49 -11.32 -35.70
N GLU A 134 10.89 -12.37 -36.43
CA GLU A 134 10.93 -12.37 -37.89
C GLU A 134 9.54 -12.34 -38.53
N LYS A 135 8.51 -12.90 -37.89
CA LYS A 135 7.13 -12.94 -38.42
C LYS A 135 6.38 -11.62 -38.29
N GLN A 136 6.94 -10.64 -37.55
CA GLN A 136 6.24 -9.38 -37.22
C GLN A 136 6.88 -8.14 -37.86
N ARG A 137 8.02 -8.27 -38.56
CA ARG A 137 8.65 -7.18 -39.32
C ARG A 137 7.67 -6.67 -40.38
N GLY A 138 7.11 -5.47 -40.17
CA GLY A 138 6.23 -4.78 -41.13
C GLY A 138 4.84 -4.39 -40.63
N SER A 139 4.48 -4.63 -39.35
CA SER A 139 3.21 -4.15 -38.78
C SER A 139 3.41 -2.88 -37.94
N ASP A 140 2.49 -1.92 -38.05
CA ASP A 140 2.52 -0.65 -37.28
C ASP A 140 2.41 -0.83 -35.76
N GLN A 141 2.11 -2.06 -35.30
CA GLN A 141 2.01 -2.45 -33.89
C GLN A 141 3.30 -3.11 -33.37
N PHE A 142 4.43 -2.99 -34.06
CA PHE A 142 5.66 -3.73 -33.74
C PHE A 142 6.25 -3.42 -32.35
N PHE A 143 6.16 -2.17 -31.89
CA PHE A 143 6.81 -1.76 -30.63
C PHE A 143 5.85 -1.53 -29.47
N PHE A 144 4.62 -1.07 -29.75
CA PHE A 144 3.72 -0.57 -28.72
C PHE A 144 2.26 -0.93 -29.02
N LYS A 145 1.56 -1.49 -28.04
CA LYS A 145 0.10 -1.55 -28.02
C LYS A 145 -0.39 -0.54 -27.00
N ASN A 146 -1.09 0.50 -27.44
CA ASN A 146 -1.77 1.41 -26.51
C ASN A 146 -2.88 0.62 -25.80
N SER A 147 -2.86 0.61 -24.46
CA SER A 147 -4.01 0.09 -23.70
C SER A 147 -5.26 0.87 -24.12
N PRO A 148 -6.41 0.20 -24.32
CA PRO A 148 -7.65 0.90 -24.60
C PRO A 148 -7.94 1.87 -23.44
N LYS A 149 -8.25 3.13 -23.78
CA LYS A 149 -8.77 4.09 -22.81
C LYS A 149 -10.05 3.50 -22.23
N ALA A 150 -10.09 3.30 -20.91
CA ALA A 150 -11.34 3.04 -20.22
C ALA A 150 -12.28 4.22 -20.50
N SER A 151 -13.42 3.95 -21.14
CA SER A 151 -14.56 4.88 -21.25
C SER A 151 -15.44 4.74 -20.02
#